data_AF-A0A1G2HWT7-F1
#
_entry.id   AF-A0A1G2HWT7-F1
#
_cell.length_a   1.000
_cell.length_b   1.000
_cell.length_c   1.000
_cell.angle_alpha   90.00
_cell.angle_beta   90.00
_cell.angle_gamma   90.00
#
_symmetry.space_group_name_H-M   'P 1'
#
loop_
_entity.id
_entity.type
_entity.pdbx_description
1 polymer ?
#
loop_
_entity_poly.entity_id
_entity_poly.type
_entity_poly.pdbx_seq_one_letter_code
_entity_poly.pdbx_strand_id
1 'polypeptide(L)'
;MQKEPINPEPEKVLEEIPKGATDMTVALFFATHINDPCGVEVGPGQREDLRKSYIIRAKTMLDKMTNEDAREFLRLKIQEYEK
;
A
#
# COMPACT_ATOMS: atom_id res chain seq x y z
N MET A 1 27.95 17.92 -10.55
CA MET A 1 27.29 17.25 -9.41
C MET A 1 26.60 16.02 -9.96
N GLN A 2 27.17 14.83 -9.74
CA GLN A 2 26.50 13.58 -10.11
C GLN A 2 25.37 13.40 -9.11
N LYS A 3 24.11 13.47 -9.57
CA LYS A 3 22.97 13.10 -8.73
C LYS A 3 23.05 11.58 -8.57
N GLU A 4 23.27 11.12 -7.35
CA GLU A 4 23.21 9.71 -7.01
C GLU A 4 21.88 9.12 -7.53
N PRO A 5 21.88 7.86 -8.03
CA PRO A 5 20.64 7.24 -8.47
C PRO A 5 19.70 7.12 -7.26
N ILE A 6 18.57 7.82 -7.33
CA ILE A 6 17.47 7.68 -6.39
C ILE A 6 16.85 6.32 -6.70
N ASN A 7 17.31 5.27 -6.00
CA ASN A 7 16.71 3.95 -6.07
C ASN A 7 16.16 3.56 -4.69
N PRO A 8 15.15 4.27 -4.17
CA PRO A 8 14.45 3.78 -3.00
C PRO A 8 13.69 2.53 -3.43
N GLU A 9 14.02 1.40 -2.81
CA GLU A 9 13.19 0.20 -2.93
C GLU A 9 11.73 0.61 -2.60
N PRO A 10 10.75 0.37 -3.49
CA PRO A 10 9.39 0.89 -3.34
C PRO A 10 8.74 0.57 -1.98
N GLU A 11 9.15 -0.54 -1.37
CA GLU A 11 8.71 -0.99 -0.05
C GLU A 11 9.17 -0.08 1.10
N LYS A 12 10.33 0.58 0.98
CA LYS A 12 10.88 1.52 1.98
C LYS A 12 10.19 2.89 1.96
N VAL A 13 9.33 3.13 0.96
CA VAL A 13 8.62 4.39 0.74
C VAL A 13 7.15 4.29 1.15
N LEU A 14 6.69 3.08 1.47
CA LEU A 14 5.31 2.88 1.92
C LEU A 14 5.08 3.56 3.26
N GLU A 15 3.95 4.23 3.38
CA GLU A 15 3.53 4.83 4.64
C GLU A 15 3.36 3.74 5.71
N GLU A 16 3.68 4.07 6.96
CA GLU A 16 3.51 3.15 8.07
C GLU A 16 2.03 3.06 8.49
N ILE A 17 1.56 1.83 8.75
CA ILE A 17 0.25 1.62 9.34
C ILE A 17 0.24 2.25 10.74
N PRO A 18 -0.77 3.04 11.12
CA PRO A 18 -0.81 3.66 12.44
C PRO A 18 -0.73 2.62 13.57
N LYS A 19 0.13 2.88 14.56
CA LYS A 19 0.31 1.97 15.71
C LYS A 19 -0.97 1.89 16.54
N GLY A 20 -1.39 0.67 16.88
CA GLY A 20 -2.63 0.44 17.64
C GLY A 20 -3.91 0.70 16.84
N ALA A 21 -3.82 0.83 15.51
CA ALA A 21 -4.99 0.96 14.64
C ALA A 21 -5.93 -0.24 14.79
N THR A 22 -7.24 0.05 14.74
CA THR A 22 -8.25 -1.00 14.58
C THR A 22 -8.15 -1.61 13.19
N ASP A 23 -8.61 -2.85 13.04
CA ASP A 23 -8.66 -3.52 11.73
C ASP A 23 -9.37 -2.67 10.67
N MET A 24 -10.45 -1.97 11.02
CA MET A 24 -11.14 -1.07 10.08
C MET A 24 -10.26 0.12 9.68
N THR A 25 -9.53 0.71 10.62
CA THR A 25 -8.55 1.78 10.33
C THR A 25 -7.45 1.27 9.39
N VAL A 26 -6.96 0.05 9.61
CA VAL A 26 -5.96 -0.58 8.74
C VAL A 26 -6.54 -0.82 7.34
N ALA A 27 -7.79 -1.30 7.25
CA ALA A 27 -8.46 -1.53 5.99
C ALA A 27 -8.66 -0.25 5.18
N LEU A 28 -9.09 0.83 5.84
CA LEU A 28 -9.25 2.16 5.24
C LEU A 28 -7.91 2.77 4.80
N PHE A 29 -6.85 2.57 5.58
CA PHE A 29 -5.49 2.99 5.23
C PHE A 29 -5.07 2.38 3.90
N PHE A 30 -5.16 1.05 3.76
CA PHE A 30 -4.82 0.38 2.50
C PHE A 30 -5.75 0.78 1.36
N ALA A 31 -7.06 0.89 1.61
CA ALA A 31 -8.01 1.29 0.57
C ALA A 31 -7.69 2.67 0.00
N THR A 32 -7.28 3.62 0.85
CA THR A 32 -6.90 4.98 0.44
C THR A 32 -5.70 4.93 -0.51
N HIS A 33 -4.63 4.23 -0.13
CA HIS A 33 -3.42 4.13 -0.94
C HIS A 33 -3.57 3.23 -2.18
N ILE A 34 -4.53 2.31 -2.21
CA ILE A 34 -4.83 1.52 -3.41
C ILE A 34 -5.62 2.36 -4.42
N ASN A 35 -6.61 3.12 -3.94
CA ASN A 35 -7.44 3.97 -4.80
C ASN A 35 -6.65 5.12 -5.40
N ASP A 36 -5.89 5.83 -4.56
CA ASP A 36 -5.06 6.96 -4.95
C ASP A 36 -3.60 6.69 -4.58
N PRO A 37 -2.88 5.90 -5.41
CA PRO A 37 -1.54 5.48 -5.06
C PRO A 37 -0.55 6.63 -5.20
N CYS A 38 0.29 6.77 -4.17
CA CYS A 38 1.47 7.61 -4.27
C CYS A 38 2.42 7.05 -5.34
N GLY A 39 3.13 7.93 -6.03
CA GLY A 39 4.19 7.55 -6.96
C GLY A 39 5.56 7.98 -6.44
N VAL A 40 6.56 7.11 -6.49
CA VAL A 40 7.94 7.43 -6.12
C VAL A 40 8.81 7.57 -7.36
N GLU A 41 9.78 8.50 -7.34
CA GLU A 41 10.80 8.60 -8.38
C GLU A 41 11.86 7.51 -8.16
N VAL A 42 12.02 6.61 -9.14
CA VAL A 42 13.00 5.50 -9.12
C VAL A 42 14.19 5.75 -10.06
N GLY A 43 14.16 6.88 -10.75
CA GLY A 43 15.19 7.33 -11.67
C GLY A 43 14.80 8.67 -12.29
N PRO A 44 15.72 9.37 -12.97
CA PRO A 44 15.46 10.69 -13.52
C PRO A 44 14.23 10.70 -14.44
N GLY A 45 13.13 11.30 -13.98
CA GLY A 45 11.87 11.36 -14.73
C GLY A 45 11.09 10.05 -14.81
N GLN A 46 11.50 9.00 -14.11
CA GLN A 46 10.80 7.73 -14.00
C GLN A 46 10.09 7.64 -12.65
N ARG A 47 8.75 7.58 -12.68
CA ARG A 47 7.93 7.38 -11.47
C ARG A 47 7.27 6.01 -11.51
N GLU A 48 7.37 5.29 -10.41
CA GLU A 48 6.64 4.04 -10.18
C GLU A 48 5.42 4.28 -9.29
N ASP A 49 4.31 3.66 -9.67
CA ASP A 49 3.06 3.62 -8.92
C ASP A 49 3.16 2.56 -7.81
N LEU A 50 2.92 2.98 -6.56
CA LEU A 50 3.04 2.12 -5.38
C LEU A 50 1.80 1.25 -5.12
N ARG A 51 0.74 1.33 -5.93
CA ARG A 51 -0.51 0.55 -5.77
C ARG A 51 -0.21 -0.93 -5.59
N LYS A 52 0.65 -1.50 -6.44
CA LYS A 52 1.01 -2.92 -6.38
C LYS A 52 1.65 -3.28 -5.04
N SER A 53 2.55 -2.43 -4.55
CA SER A 53 3.20 -2.61 -3.25
C SER A 53 2.21 -2.53 -2.09
N TYR A 54 1.24 -1.60 -2.14
CA TYR A 54 0.15 -1.54 -1.17
C TYR A 54 -0.78 -2.75 -1.23
N ILE A 55 -1.09 -3.27 -2.43
CA ILE A 55 -1.90 -4.50 -2.59
C ILE A 55 -1.19 -5.71 -1.99
N ILE A 56 0.11 -5.90 -2.27
CA ILE A 56 0.90 -7.01 -1.72
C ILE A 56 0.88 -6.94 -0.19
N ARG A 57 1.16 -5.76 0.38
CA ARG A 57 1.15 -5.56 1.83
C ARG A 57 -0.24 -5.75 2.43
N ALA A 58 -1.30 -5.27 1.77
CA ALA A 58 -2.68 -5.47 2.20
C ALA A 58 -3.07 -6.95 2.27
N LYS A 59 -2.64 -7.78 1.30
CA LYS A 59 -2.85 -9.23 1.32
C LYS A 59 -2.24 -9.88 2.55
N THR A 60 -1.01 -9.51 2.91
CA THR A 60 -0.35 -10.03 4.13
C THR A 60 -1.07 -9.62 5.41
N MET A 61 -1.95 -8.62 5.33
CA MET A 61 -2.69 -8.11 6.48
C MET A 61 -3.98 -8.87 6.76
N LEU A 62 -4.63 -9.41 5.72
CA LEU A 62 -5.90 -10.13 5.84
C LEU A 62 -5.86 -11.25 6.89
N ASP A 63 -4.74 -11.98 6.96
CA ASP A 63 -4.57 -13.11 7.89
C ASP A 63 -4.42 -12.69 9.37
N LYS A 64 -4.06 -11.43 9.63
CA LYS A 64 -3.86 -10.93 11.01
C LYS A 64 -5.02 -10.07 11.51
N MET A 65 -6.03 -9.82 10.65
CA MET A 65 -7.24 -9.09 11.03
C MET A 65 -8.20 -10.01 11.76
N THR A 66 -8.76 -9.50 12.85
CA THR A 66 -9.72 -10.19 13.71
C THR A 66 -11.17 -9.78 13.42
N ASN A 67 -11.38 -8.55 12.95
CA ASN A 67 -12.67 -8.04 12.55
C ASN A 67 -13.03 -8.51 11.13
N GLU A 68 -14.11 -9.27 11.01
CA GLU A 68 -14.53 -9.87 9.75
C GLU A 68 -14.96 -8.85 8.70
N ASP A 69 -15.70 -7.81 9.11
CA ASP A 69 -16.16 -6.74 8.21
C ASP A 69 -14.99 -5.98 7.60
N ALA A 70 -13.99 -5.65 8.42
CA ALA A 70 -12.78 -4.96 7.96
C ALA A 70 -11.96 -5.84 7.01
N ARG A 71 -11.82 -7.14 7.32
CA ARG A 71 -11.14 -8.12 6.47
C ARG A 71 -11.84 -8.25 5.12
N GLU A 72 -13.16 -8.36 5.12
CA GLU A 72 -13.97 -8.47 3.91
C GLU A 72 -13.91 -7.19 3.08
N PHE A 73 -14.01 -6.02 3.71
CA PHE A 73 -13.83 -4.74 3.05
C PHE A 73 -12.47 -4.65 2.33
N LEU A 74 -11.38 -4.97 3.02
CA LEU A 74 -10.05 -4.94 2.42
C LEU A 74 -9.90 -5.95 1.28
N ARG A 75 -10.45 -7.16 1.45
CA ARG A 75 -10.45 -8.21 0.41
C ARG A 75 -11.17 -7.75 -0.85
N LEU A 76 -12.37 -7.18 -0.72
CA LEU A 76 -13.12 -6.65 -1.86
C LEU A 76 -12.36 -5.50 -2.53
N LYS A 77 -11.74 -4.62 -1.74
CA LYS A 77 -10.94 -3.52 -2.28
C LYS A 77 -9.75 -4.01 -3.10
N ILE A 78 -9.04 -5.04 -2.63
CA ILE A 78 -7.95 -5.66 -3.40
C ILE A 78 -8.49 -6.23 -4.73
N GLN A 79 -9.61 -6.96 -4.69
CA GLN A 79 -10.20 -7.58 -5.87
C GLN A 79 -10.64 -6.60 -6.97
N GLU A 80 -10.96 -5.35 -6.62
CA GLU A 80 -11.29 -4.31 -7.61
C GLU A 80 -10.13 -4.00 -8.57
N TYR A 81 -8.88 -4.20 -8.13
CA TYR A 81 -7.67 -3.81 -8.86
C TYR A 81 -6.85 -4.99 -9.40
N GLU A 82 -7.31 -6.23 -9.24
CA GLU A 82 -6.64 -7.45 -9.71
C GLU A 82 -7.28 -8.06 -10.96
N LYS A 83 -8.23 -7.36 -11.59
CA LYS A 83 -8.87 -7.76 -12.85
C LYS A 83 -8.04 -7.32 -14.04
#